data_AF-A0A2L0UHU4-F1
#
_entry.id   AF-A0A2L0UHU4-F1
#
_cell.length_a   1.000
_cell.length_b   1.000
_cell.length_c   1.000
_cell.angle_alpha   90.00
_cell.angle_beta   90.00
_cell.angle_gamma   90.00
#
_symmetry.space_group_name_H-M   'P 1'
#
loop_
_entity.id
_entity.type
_entity.pdbx_description
1 polymer ?
#
loop_
_entity_poly.entity_id
_entity_poly.type
_entity_poly.pdbx_seq_one_letter_code
_entity_poly.pdbx_strand_id
1 'polypeptide(L)'
;MALMGVQKTGSAHWFREHRGAFPSIVALLAVAVLWVAGPIGGIGFLAEASSPMAMLTGLYVGLAVVAVSIIIATLALNDLVRRYS
;
A
#
# COMPACT_ATOMS: atom_id res chain seq x y z
N MET A 1 19.18 -26.27 -32.67
CA MET A 1 19.61 -25.91 -31.31
C MET A 1 18.92 -24.61 -30.96
N ALA A 2 17.73 -24.71 -30.38
CA ALA A 2 16.85 -23.61 -30.04
C ALA A 2 16.86 -23.40 -28.52
N LEU A 3 16.42 -22.20 -28.09
CA LEU A 3 16.11 -21.77 -26.71
C LEU A 3 17.21 -20.98 -25.97
N MET A 4 17.56 -19.78 -26.45
CA MET A 4 18.25 -18.79 -25.60
C MET A 4 17.97 -17.33 -26.00
N GLY A 5 16.71 -17.01 -26.34
CA GLY A 5 16.35 -15.68 -26.87
C GLY A 5 15.05 -15.07 -26.36
N VAL A 6 14.35 -15.70 -25.42
CA VAL A 6 13.04 -15.21 -24.94
C VAL A 6 13.07 -15.16 -23.42
N GLN A 7 13.15 -13.96 -22.84
CA GLN A 7 12.39 -13.55 -21.63
C GLN A 7 12.93 -12.31 -20.89
N LYS A 8 14.17 -11.83 -21.12
CA LYS A 8 14.70 -10.71 -20.29
C LYS A 8 14.45 -9.29 -20.81
N THR A 9 14.07 -9.11 -22.07
CA THR A 9 13.90 -7.77 -22.68
C THR A 9 12.51 -7.18 -22.53
N GLY A 10 11.47 -8.00 -22.33
CA GLY A 10 10.09 -7.52 -22.14
C GLY A 10 9.84 -6.82 -20.79
N SER A 11 10.45 -7.34 -19.71
CA SER A 11 10.25 -6.81 -18.35
C SER A 11 10.83 -5.39 -18.18
N ALA A 12 12.03 -5.13 -18.70
CA ALA A 12 12.67 -3.82 -18.57
C ALA A 12 12.02 -2.73 -19.44
N HIS A 13 11.46 -3.12 -20.60
CA HIS A 13 10.71 -2.21 -21.47
C HIS A 13 9.33 -1.87 -20.87
N TRP A 14 8.61 -2.89 -20.36
CA TRP A 14 7.33 -2.70 -19.67
C TRP A 14 7.47 -1.80 -18.44
N PHE A 15 8.54 -1.97 -17.65
CA PHE A 15 8.82 -1.15 -16.46
C PHE A 15 9.15 0.30 -16.79
N ARG A 16 9.76 0.57 -17.96
CA ARG A 16 10.06 1.93 -18.43
C ARG A 16 8.81 2.64 -18.96
N GLU A 17 7.94 1.90 -19.63
CA GLU A 17 6.69 2.40 -20.23
C GLU A 17 5.58 2.61 -19.17
N HIS A 18 5.55 1.79 -18.11
CA HIS A 18 4.61 1.89 -17.00
C HIS A 18 5.16 2.64 -15.78
N ARG A 19 6.26 3.40 -15.92
CA ARG A 19 6.82 4.24 -14.83
C ARG A 19 5.79 5.16 -14.17
N GLY A 20 4.79 5.60 -14.94
CA GLY A 20 3.70 6.40 -14.40
C GLY A 20 2.79 5.63 -13.43
N ALA A 21 2.66 4.30 -13.56
CA ALA A 21 1.85 3.44 -12.70
C ALA A 21 2.62 2.93 -11.47
N PHE A 22 3.95 3.02 -11.50
CA PHE A 22 4.84 2.68 -10.39
C PHE A 22 4.44 3.34 -9.05
N PRO A 23 4.15 4.67 -8.96
CA PRO A 23 3.73 5.28 -7.71
C PRO A 23 2.43 4.68 -7.16
N SER A 24 1.47 4.34 -8.02
CA SER A 24 0.19 3.76 -7.62
C SER A 24 0.34 2.33 -7.11
N ILE A 25 1.18 1.52 -7.76
CA ILE A 25 1.52 0.17 -7.30
C ILE A 25 2.25 0.22 -5.94
N VAL A 26 3.22 1.13 -5.80
CA VAL A 26 3.95 1.33 -4.53
C VAL A 26 3.00 1.79 -3.43
N ALA A 27 2.08 2.71 -3.71
CA ALA A 27 1.08 3.16 -2.76
C ALA A 27 0.17 2.01 -2.31
N LEU A 28 -0.30 1.16 -3.24
CA LEU A 28 -1.11 0.00 -2.91
C LEU A 28 -0.34 -1.01 -2.06
N LEU A 29 0.93 -1.28 -2.38
CA LEU A 29 1.78 -2.15 -1.56
C LEU A 29 1.98 -1.59 -0.16
N ALA A 30 2.22 -0.28 -0.03
CA ALA A 30 2.38 0.36 1.27
C ALA A 30 1.09 0.27 2.10
N VAL A 31 -0.08 0.51 1.49
CA VAL A 31 -1.38 0.35 2.16
C VAL A 31 -1.62 -1.11 2.57
N ALA A 32 -1.28 -2.07 1.70
CA ALA A 32 -1.42 -3.49 2.01
C ALA A 32 -0.56 -3.89 3.22
N VAL A 33 0.70 -3.45 3.26
CA VAL A 33 1.58 -3.67 4.42
C VAL A 33 1.01 -3.00 5.68
N LEU A 34 0.53 -1.76 5.57
CA LEU A 34 -0.11 -1.05 6.68
C LEU A 34 -1.32 -1.80 7.23
N TRP A 35 -2.14 -2.43 6.38
CA TRP A 35 -3.33 -3.18 6.83
C TRP A 35 -2.98 -4.49 7.51
N VAL A 36 -1.86 -5.11 7.17
CA VAL A 36 -1.38 -6.34 7.81
C VAL A 36 -0.67 -6.02 9.12
N ALA A 37 0.27 -5.07 9.11
CA ALA A 37 1.08 -4.72 10.28
C ALA A 37 0.34 -3.80 11.27
N GLY A 38 -0.58 -2.97 10.77
CA GLY A 38 -1.28 -1.95 11.53
C GLY A 38 -2.11 -2.51 12.70
N PRO A 39 -2.94 -3.55 12.52
CA PRO A 39 -3.66 -4.17 13.63
C PRO A 39 -2.71 -4.78 14.67
N ILE A 40 -1.63 -5.42 14.24
CA ILE A 40 -0.66 -6.08 15.13
C ILE A 40 0.03 -5.02 16.01
N GLY A 41 0.56 -3.96 15.40
CA GLY A 41 1.23 -2.87 16.12
C GLY A 41 0.26 -1.97 16.88
N GLY A 42 -0.91 -1.70 16.32
CA GLY A 42 -1.94 -0.84 16.92
C GLY A 42 -2.57 -1.44 18.16
N ILE A 43 -2.83 -2.75 18.17
CA ILE A 43 -3.33 -3.44 19.37
C ILE A 43 -2.27 -3.46 20.47
N GLY A 44 -0.99 -3.70 20.13
CA GLY A 44 0.12 -3.61 21.09
C GLY A 44 0.25 -2.22 21.70
N PHE A 45 0.25 -1.18 20.86
CA PHE A 45 0.32 0.22 21.29
C PHE A 45 -0.86 0.62 22.20
N LEU A 46 -2.07 0.16 21.87
CA LEU A 46 -3.25 0.43 22.70
C LEU A 46 -3.25 -0.37 24.01
N ALA A 47 -2.68 -1.57 24.03
CA ALA A 47 -2.57 -2.41 25.22
C ALA A 47 -1.54 -1.87 26.23
N GLU A 48 -0.49 -1.20 25.74
CA GLU A 48 0.56 -0.57 26.54
C GLU A 48 0.19 0.85 27.01
N ALA A 49 -0.98 1.35 26.60
CA ALA A 49 -1.43 2.69 26.97
C ALA A 49 -1.66 2.80 28.48
N SER A 50 -0.86 3.65 29.13
CA SER A 50 -0.90 3.85 30.59
C SER A 50 -2.10 4.64 31.10
N SER A 51 -2.90 5.25 30.20
CA SER A 51 -4.08 6.02 30.58
C SER A 51 -5.23 5.86 29.57
N PRO A 52 -6.50 5.98 30.03
CA PRO A 52 -7.67 5.93 29.15
C PRO A 52 -7.67 7.01 28.06
N MET A 53 -7.17 8.21 28.36
CA MET A 53 -7.07 9.29 27.36
C MET A 53 -6.04 8.98 26.28
N ALA A 54 -4.88 8.42 26.65
CA ALA A 54 -3.88 7.99 25.66
C ALA A 54 -4.43 6.89 24.75
N MET A 55 -5.19 5.94 25.30
CA MET A 55 -5.87 4.90 24.52
C MET A 55 -6.88 5.48 23.53
N LEU A 56 -7.74 6.41 23.97
CA LEU A 56 -8.70 7.09 23.11
C LEU A 56 -8.00 7.88 21.99
N THR A 57 -6.98 8.67 22.32
CA THR A 57 -6.21 9.43 21.33
C THR A 57 -5.54 8.49 20.32
N GLY A 58 -4.89 7.42 20.78
CA GLY A 58 -4.29 6.42 19.91
C GLY A 58 -5.30 5.78 18.97
N LEU A 59 -6.52 5.50 19.47
CA LEU A 59 -7.60 4.92 18.69
C LEU A 59 -8.11 5.88 17.61
N TYR A 60 -8.35 7.16 17.96
CA TYR A 60 -8.75 8.17 16.97
C TYR A 60 -7.68 8.41 15.90
N VAL A 61 -6.41 8.48 16.30
CA VAL A 61 -5.29 8.62 15.36
C VAL A 61 -5.19 7.40 14.45
N GLY A 62 -5.29 6.19 15.00
CA GLY A 62 -5.29 4.96 14.21
C GLY A 62 -6.44 4.92 13.19
N LEU A 63 -7.65 5.30 13.59
CA LEU A 63 -8.80 5.40 12.69
C LEU A 63 -8.58 6.44 11.58
N ALA A 64 -8.00 7.61 11.90
CA ALA A 64 -7.68 8.62 10.91
C ALA A 64 -6.65 8.10 9.88
N VAL A 65 -5.61 7.38 10.33
CA VAL A 65 -4.63 6.73 9.45
C VAL A 65 -5.30 5.70 8.53
N VAL A 66 -6.19 4.88 9.07
CA VAL A 66 -6.96 3.90 8.28
C VAL A 66 -7.82 4.61 7.22
N ALA A 67 -8.54 5.66 7.60
CA ALA A 67 -9.37 6.43 6.65
C ALA A 67 -8.54 7.02 5.50
N VAL A 68 -7.39 7.64 5.80
CA VAL A 68 -6.47 8.16 4.79
C VAL A 68 -5.95 7.04 3.89
N SER A 69 -5.62 5.87 4.46
CA SER A 69 -5.14 4.72 3.69
C SER A 69 -6.18 4.21 2.68
N ILE A 70 -7.47 4.22 3.03
CA ILE A 70 -8.57 3.83 2.14
C ILE A 70 -8.67 4.81 0.96
N ILE A 71 -8.57 6.11 1.23
CA ILE A 71 -8.60 7.14 0.18
C ILE A 71 -7.43 6.93 -0.79
N ILE A 72 -6.22 6.75 -0.27
CA ILE A 72 -5.02 6.49 -1.09
C ILE A 72 -5.19 5.22 -1.92
N ALA A 73 -5.65 4.13 -1.32
CA ALA A 73 -5.89 2.88 -2.04
C ALA A 73 -6.92 3.06 -3.16
N THR A 74 -8.02 3.77 -2.90
CA THR A 74 -9.06 4.03 -3.89
C THR A 74 -8.53 4.85 -5.05
N LEU A 75 -7.77 5.91 -4.77
CA LEU A 75 -7.14 6.74 -5.80
C LEU A 75 -6.13 5.94 -6.62
N ALA A 76 -5.29 5.13 -5.97
CA ALA A 76 -4.28 4.33 -6.63
C ALA A 76 -4.90 3.21 -7.48
N LEU A 77 -5.97 2.55 -7.01
CA LEU A 77 -6.72 1.58 -7.79
C LEU A 77 -7.38 2.24 -9.00
N ASN A 78 -8.02 3.40 -8.83
CA ASN A 78 -8.66 4.10 -9.95
C ASN A 78 -7.64 4.57 -10.99
N ASP A 79 -6.49 5.07 -10.55
CA ASP A 79 -5.38 5.42 -11.45
C ASP A 79 -4.86 4.19 -12.21
N LEU A 80 -4.79 3.03 -11.55
CA LEU A 80 -4.39 1.77 -12.19
C LEU A 80 -5.44 1.32 -13.22
N VAL A 81 -6.71 1.24 -12.84
CA VAL A 81 -7.81 0.85 -13.74
C VAL A 81 -7.88 1.77 -14.95
N ARG A 82 -7.77 3.08 -14.77
CA ARG A 82 -7.79 4.06 -15.88
C ARG A 82 -6.63 3.87 -16.88
N ARG A 83 -5.52 3.28 -16.45
CA ARG A 83 -4.34 3.05 -17.31
C ARG A 83 -4.37 1.72 -18.05
N TYR A 84 -5.10 0.73 -17.54
CA TYR A 84 -5.16 -0.63 -18.09
C TYR A 84 -6.53 -1.01 -18.68
N SER A 85 -7.54 -0.15 -18.55
CA SER A 85 -8.82 -0.16 -19.28
C SER A 85 -8.69 0.52 -20.64
#